data_AF-A0A961JT68-F1
#
_entry.id   AF-A0A961JT68-F1
#
_cell.length_a   1.000
_cell.length_b   1.000
_cell.length_c   1.000
_cell.angle_alpha   90.00
_cell.angle_beta   90.00
_cell.angle_gamma   90.00
#
_symmetry.space_group_name_H-M   'P 1'
#
loop_
_entity.id
_entity.type
_entity.pdbx_description
1 polymer ?
#
loop_
_entity_poly.entity_id
_entity_poly.type
_entity_poly.pdbx_seq_one_letter_code
_entity_poly.pdbx_strand_id
1 'polypeptide(L)'
;GTATLAFFGAGVWGFLHTLHGINYYTHGTQITAAHGHLAFFGAYVSLNLAIISYAMPVLKGRDPYNQVLNMASFWLMSGGMVFMTFTLTFAGTVQTHLQRVNGEYFMDVQDQLWVFYVMRFGSGVAVVLGVLLFLYAILAPRREIIAAGSSRQPAE
;
A
#
# COMPACT_ATOMS: atom_id res chain seq x y z
N GLY A 1 2.83 -6.82 9.24
CA GLY A 1 2.22 -6.42 7.96
C GLY A 1 3.19 -6.43 6.79
N THR A 2 4.43 -5.97 6.99
CA THR A 2 5.47 -5.84 5.95
C THR A 2 5.66 -7.09 5.10
N ALA A 3 5.99 -8.24 5.71
CA ALA A 3 6.22 -9.48 4.99
C ALA A 3 5.02 -9.90 4.12
N THR A 4 3.79 -9.73 4.64
CA THR A 4 2.55 -10.06 3.93
C THR A 4 2.34 -9.17 2.71
N LEU A 5 2.43 -7.85 2.86
CA LEU A 5 2.25 -6.90 1.76
C LEU A 5 3.37 -7.02 0.72
N ALA A 6 4.60 -7.28 1.15
CA ALA A 6 5.72 -7.56 0.25
C ALA A 6 5.49 -8.86 -0.55
N PHE A 7 5.00 -9.93 0.09
CA PHE A 7 4.68 -11.17 -0.60
C PHE A 7 3.62 -10.96 -1.69
N PHE A 8 2.53 -10.26 -1.40
CA PHE A 8 1.50 -10.00 -2.42
C PHE A 8 1.97 -9.01 -3.49
N GLY A 9 2.59 -7.89 -3.09
CA GLY A 9 3.04 -6.86 -4.02
C GLY A 9 4.22 -7.31 -4.90
N ALA A 10 5.31 -7.75 -4.27
CA ALA A 10 6.52 -8.14 -4.97
C ALA A 10 6.45 -9.58 -5.50
N GLY A 11 5.88 -10.51 -4.73
CA GLY A 11 5.76 -11.91 -5.12
C GLY A 11 4.63 -12.15 -6.11
N VAL A 12 3.37 -12.03 -5.67
CA VAL A 12 2.19 -12.40 -6.48
C VAL A 12 2.03 -11.47 -7.68
N TRP A 13 1.97 -10.16 -7.48
CA TRP A 13 1.83 -9.19 -8.58
C TRP A 13 3.08 -9.14 -9.48
N GLY A 14 4.27 -9.38 -8.92
CA GLY A 14 5.49 -9.49 -9.72
C GLY A 14 5.47 -10.74 -10.60
N PHE A 15 5.09 -11.89 -10.06
CA PHE A 15 4.97 -13.12 -10.85
C PHE A 15 3.89 -13.01 -11.94
N LEU A 16 2.79 -12.31 -11.67
CA LEU A 16 1.67 -12.12 -12.61
C LEU A 16 2.13 -11.59 -13.97
N HIS A 17 3.14 -10.73 -14.01
CA HIS A 17 3.60 -10.09 -15.25
C HIS A 17 5.11 -10.24 -15.53
N THR A 18 5.81 -11.16 -14.86
CA THR A 18 7.25 -11.41 -15.12
C THR A 18 7.48 -12.32 -16.33
N LEU A 19 6.60 -13.28 -16.58
CA LEU A 19 6.73 -14.22 -17.69
C LEU A 19 6.65 -13.47 -19.01
N HIS A 20 7.64 -13.66 -19.89
CA HIS A 20 7.78 -12.89 -21.13
C HIS A 20 6.52 -12.93 -22.02
N GLY A 21 5.79 -14.05 -22.04
CA GLY A 21 4.55 -14.17 -22.82
C GLY A 21 3.44 -13.24 -22.35
N ILE A 22 3.35 -12.98 -21.03
CA ILE A 22 2.42 -12.01 -20.45
C ILE A 22 3.00 -10.60 -20.56
N ASN A 23 4.28 -10.45 -20.19
CA ASN A 23 4.96 -9.16 -20.19
C ASN A 23 4.98 -8.52 -21.58
N TYR A 24 5.04 -9.30 -22.66
CA TYR A 24 4.93 -8.77 -24.02
C TYR A 24 3.73 -7.83 -24.21
N TYR A 25 2.58 -8.19 -23.60
CA TYR A 25 1.37 -7.38 -23.64
C TYR A 25 1.31 -6.36 -22.50
N THR A 26 1.71 -6.73 -21.28
CA THR A 26 1.52 -5.89 -20.09
C THR A 26 2.68 -4.91 -19.82
N HIS A 27 3.78 -5.00 -20.58
CA HIS A 27 4.94 -4.14 -20.39
C HIS A 27 4.60 -2.67 -20.62
N GLY A 28 4.86 -1.82 -19.64
CA GLY A 28 4.61 -0.39 -19.72
C GLY A 28 3.13 -0.02 -19.68
N THR A 29 2.26 -0.86 -19.12
CA THR A 29 0.84 -0.57 -18.89
C THR A 29 0.56 -0.27 -17.41
N GLN A 30 -0.69 0.04 -17.05
CA GLN A 30 -1.08 0.25 -15.65
C GLN A 30 -0.84 -1.00 -14.76
N ILE A 31 -0.64 -2.21 -15.32
CA ILE A 31 -0.25 -3.40 -14.55
C ILE A 31 1.12 -3.18 -13.87
N THR A 32 2.08 -2.61 -14.60
CA THR A 32 3.40 -2.27 -14.05
C THR A 32 3.26 -1.25 -12.92
N ALA A 33 2.38 -0.27 -13.06
CA ALA A 33 2.10 0.71 -12.02
C ALA A 33 1.49 0.05 -10.77
N ALA A 34 0.51 -0.84 -10.94
CA ALA A 34 -0.11 -1.58 -9.84
C ALA A 34 0.92 -2.37 -9.03
N HIS A 35 1.73 -3.20 -9.71
CA HIS A 35 2.81 -3.96 -9.07
C HIS A 35 3.79 -3.04 -8.34
N GLY A 36 4.29 -1.99 -9.00
CA GLY A 36 5.28 -1.09 -8.44
C GLY A 36 4.83 -0.42 -7.14
N HIS A 37 3.58 0.04 -7.06
CA HIS A 37 3.05 0.68 -5.85
C HIS A 37 2.99 -0.30 -4.68
N LEU A 38 2.38 -1.48 -4.86
CA LEU A 38 2.23 -2.45 -3.77
C LEU A 38 3.56 -3.08 -3.36
N ALA A 39 4.42 -3.41 -4.33
CA ALA A 39 5.73 -3.98 -4.07
C ALA A 39 6.62 -3.02 -3.28
N PHE A 40 6.69 -1.75 -3.71
CA PHE A 40 7.52 -0.76 -3.03
C PHE A 40 6.99 -0.44 -1.62
N PHE A 41 5.67 -0.31 -1.48
CA PHE A 41 5.05 -0.09 -0.19
C PHE A 41 5.24 -1.26 0.77
N GLY A 42 4.98 -2.47 0.29
CA GLY A 42 5.10 -3.70 1.06
C GLY A 42 6.55 -3.96 1.50
N ALA A 43 7.50 -3.88 0.58
CA ALA A 43 8.89 -4.25 0.86
C ALA A 43 9.67 -3.16 1.62
N TYR A 44 9.51 -1.89 1.23
CA TYR A 44 10.39 -0.82 1.71
C TYR A 44 9.68 0.17 2.64
N VAL A 45 8.52 0.71 2.23
CA VAL A 45 7.84 1.73 3.04
C VAL A 45 7.41 1.13 4.37
N SER A 46 6.69 0.01 4.34
CA SER A 46 6.16 -0.59 5.57
C SER A 46 7.27 -1.17 6.47
N LEU A 47 8.42 -1.55 5.90
CA LEU A 47 9.61 -1.91 6.68
C LEU A 47 10.16 -0.69 7.43
N ASN A 48 10.31 0.45 6.73
CA ASN A 48 10.75 1.70 7.34
C ASN A 48 9.78 2.19 8.43
N LEU A 49 8.47 2.11 8.19
CA LEU A 49 7.47 2.46 9.20
C LEU A 49 7.52 1.52 10.42
N ALA A 50 7.78 0.23 10.21
CA ALA A 50 7.93 -0.74 11.30
C ALA A 50 9.16 -0.42 12.18
N ILE A 51 10.33 -0.16 11.57
CA ILE A 51 11.53 0.17 12.34
C ILE A 51 11.42 1.51 13.05
N ILE A 52 10.78 2.52 12.42
CA ILE A 52 10.49 3.81 13.06
C ILE A 52 9.56 3.60 14.27
N SER A 53 8.50 2.81 14.11
CA SER A 53 7.56 2.51 15.21
C SER A 53 8.23 1.81 16.38
N TYR A 54 9.21 0.94 16.10
CA TYR A 54 10.01 0.25 17.11
C TYR A 54 11.03 1.17 17.78
N ALA A 55 11.80 1.93 17.00
CA ALA A 55 12.93 2.72 17.50
C ALA A 55 12.48 4.00 18.23
N MET A 56 11.37 4.62 17.83
CA MET A 56 10.97 5.92 18.36
C MET A 56 10.67 5.95 19.87
N PRO A 57 10.00 4.94 20.47
CA PRO A 57 9.86 4.87 21.93
C PRO A 57 11.21 4.75 22.65
N VAL A 58 12.11 3.90 22.14
CA VAL A 58 13.46 3.67 22.69
C VAL A 58 14.29 4.95 22.64
N LEU A 59 14.31 5.62 21.49
CA LEU A 59 15.02 6.90 21.30
C LEU A 59 14.49 8.02 22.19
N LYS A 60 13.20 7.95 22.56
CA LYS A 60 12.58 8.92 23.47
C LYS A 60 12.57 8.47 24.94
N GLY A 61 13.26 7.37 25.27
CA GLY A 61 13.41 6.84 26.62
C GLY A 61 12.10 6.54 27.32
N ARG A 62 11.10 6.02 26.59
CA ARG A 62 9.73 5.80 27.10
C ARG A 62 9.09 4.54 26.56
N ASP A 63 7.99 4.15 27.20
CA ASP A 63 7.15 3.06 26.75
C ASP A 63 6.47 3.36 25.39
N PRO A 64 6.08 2.32 24.63
CA PRO A 64 5.31 2.48 23.40
C PRO A 64 4.05 3.33 23.62
N TYR A 65 3.82 4.30 22.73
CA TYR A 65 2.72 5.26 22.80
C TYR A 65 1.97 5.33 21.48
N ASN A 66 0.74 5.87 21.54
CA ASN A 66 -0.20 5.97 20.42
C ASN A 66 -0.35 4.67 19.61
N GLN A 67 -0.31 3.50 20.26
CA GLN A 67 -0.36 2.19 19.59
C GLN A 67 -1.61 2.04 18.72
N VAL A 68 -2.77 2.46 19.23
CA VAL A 68 -4.04 2.40 18.49
C VAL A 68 -3.99 3.30 17.25
N LEU A 69 -3.46 4.52 17.35
CA LEU A 69 -3.35 5.43 16.19
C LEU A 69 -2.34 4.88 15.17
N ASN A 70 -1.23 4.31 15.65
CA ASN A 70 -0.22 3.73 14.77
C ASN A 70 -0.82 2.53 13.99
N MET A 71 -1.53 1.63 14.68
CA MET A 71 -2.25 0.52 14.03
C MET A 71 -3.34 1.01 13.08
N ALA A 72 -4.12 2.04 13.45
CA ALA A 72 -5.13 2.63 12.56
C ALA A 72 -4.50 3.23 11.30
N SER A 73 -3.36 3.91 11.44
CA SER A 73 -2.60 4.45 10.30
C SER A 73 -2.12 3.34 9.37
N PHE A 74 -1.62 2.23 9.93
CA PHE A 74 -1.21 1.06 9.16
C PHE A 74 -2.36 0.48 8.33
N TRP A 75 -3.54 0.30 8.92
CA TRP A 75 -4.70 -0.24 8.22
C TRP A 75 -5.22 0.71 7.14
N LEU A 76 -5.24 2.02 7.42
CA LEU A 76 -5.69 3.02 6.45
C LEU A 76 -4.76 3.09 5.24
N MET A 77 -3.44 3.13 5.46
CA MET A 77 -2.44 3.11 4.38
C MET A 77 -2.48 1.79 3.60
N SER A 78 -2.50 0.65 4.29
CA SER A 78 -2.45 -0.66 3.64
C SER A 78 -3.72 -0.94 2.85
N GLY A 79 -4.89 -0.62 3.42
CA GLY A 79 -6.17 -0.73 2.73
C GLY A 79 -6.23 0.16 1.48
N GLY A 80 -5.77 1.42 1.60
CA GLY A 80 -5.65 2.34 0.47
C GLY A 80 -4.73 1.82 -0.64
N MET A 81 -3.55 1.28 -0.28
CA MET A 81 -2.59 0.74 -1.25
C MET A 81 -3.09 -0.54 -1.93
N VAL A 82 -3.73 -1.44 -1.20
CA VAL A 82 -4.34 -2.64 -1.77
C VAL A 82 -5.46 -2.25 -2.74
N PHE A 83 -6.36 -1.35 -2.33
CA PHE A 83 -7.44 -0.87 -3.20
C PHE A 83 -6.91 -0.17 -4.45
N MET A 84 -5.90 0.70 -4.32
CA MET A 84 -5.20 1.32 -5.45
C MET A 84 -4.66 0.29 -6.44
N THR A 85 -4.03 -0.76 -5.93
CA THR A 85 -3.42 -1.82 -6.73
C THR A 85 -4.48 -2.59 -7.50
N PHE A 86 -5.59 -2.94 -6.87
CA PHE A 86 -6.72 -3.57 -7.54
C PHE A 86 -7.28 -2.68 -8.67
N THR A 87 -7.57 -1.41 -8.37
CA THR A 87 -8.08 -0.46 -9.37
C THR A 87 -7.15 -0.34 -10.58
N LEU A 88 -5.84 -0.17 -10.34
CA LEU A 88 -4.85 -0.08 -11.41
C LEU A 88 -4.67 -1.40 -12.17
N THR A 89 -4.87 -2.54 -11.51
CA THR A 89 -4.84 -3.85 -12.17
C THR A 89 -5.98 -3.98 -13.17
N PHE A 90 -7.21 -3.61 -12.79
CA PHE A 90 -8.34 -3.59 -13.74
C PHE A 90 -8.11 -2.61 -14.89
N ALA A 91 -7.64 -1.40 -14.60
CA ALA A 91 -7.29 -0.42 -15.63
C ALA A 91 -6.23 -0.97 -16.59
N GLY A 92 -5.22 -1.67 -16.06
CA GLY A 92 -4.15 -2.27 -16.83
C GLY A 92 -4.61 -3.44 -17.69
N THR A 93 -5.53 -4.26 -17.20
CA THR A 93 -6.13 -5.35 -17.99
C THR A 93 -6.91 -4.80 -19.17
N VAL A 94 -7.76 -3.79 -18.94
CA VAL A 94 -8.52 -3.12 -20.02
C VAL A 94 -7.56 -2.45 -21.01
N GLN A 95 -6.57 -1.69 -20.52
CA GLN A 95 -5.55 -1.08 -21.38
C GLN A 95 -4.81 -2.12 -22.23
N THR A 96 -4.41 -3.24 -21.62
CA THR A 96 -3.68 -4.30 -22.31
C THR A 96 -4.52 -4.91 -23.41
N HIS A 97 -5.81 -5.17 -23.16
CA HIS A 97 -6.70 -5.74 -24.16
C HIS A 97 -6.96 -4.76 -25.32
N LEU A 98 -7.43 -3.54 -25.02
CA LEU A 98 -7.82 -2.57 -26.06
C LEU A 98 -6.61 -2.08 -26.87
N GLN A 99 -5.51 -1.72 -26.20
CA GLN A 99 -4.36 -1.12 -26.88
C GLN A 99 -3.44 -2.17 -27.52
N ARG A 100 -3.23 -3.33 -26.88
CA ARG A 100 -2.19 -4.29 -27.30
C ARG A 100 -2.74 -5.49 -28.07
N VAL A 101 -4.01 -5.84 -27.85
CA VAL A 101 -4.67 -6.92 -28.60
C VAL A 101 -5.52 -6.36 -29.73
N ASN A 102 -6.38 -5.37 -29.45
CA ASN A 102 -7.27 -4.79 -30.48
C ASN A 102 -6.57 -3.72 -31.33
N GLY A 103 -5.46 -3.14 -30.84
CA GLY A 103 -4.68 -2.15 -31.59
C GLY A 103 -5.26 -0.74 -31.57
N GLU A 104 -6.11 -0.41 -30.60
CA GLU A 104 -6.67 0.94 -30.43
C GLU A 104 -5.60 1.97 -30.06
N TYR A 105 -5.82 3.23 -30.43
CA TYR A 105 -4.88 4.31 -30.10
C TYR A 105 -4.88 4.63 -28.61
N PHE A 106 -3.71 5.04 -28.11
CA PHE A 106 -3.49 5.24 -26.68
C PHE A 106 -4.48 6.22 -26.04
N MET A 107 -4.72 7.38 -26.66
CA MET A 107 -5.58 8.42 -26.07
C MET A 107 -7.03 7.94 -25.94
N ASP A 108 -7.56 7.30 -26.98
CA ASP A 108 -8.92 6.75 -26.98
C ASP A 108 -9.12 5.71 -25.87
N VAL A 109 -8.10 4.89 -25.61
CA VAL A 109 -8.12 3.91 -24.52
C VAL A 109 -8.02 4.60 -23.15
N GLN A 110 -7.17 5.62 -22.98
CA GLN A 110 -7.04 6.32 -21.69
C GLN A 110 -8.34 7.02 -21.27
N ASP A 111 -9.08 7.60 -22.22
CA ASP A 111 -10.36 8.27 -21.94
C ASP A 111 -11.41 7.29 -21.38
N GLN A 112 -11.38 6.03 -21.81
CA GLN A 112 -12.26 4.99 -21.28
C GLN A 112 -11.89 4.56 -19.84
N LEU A 113 -10.67 4.82 -19.38
CA LEU A 113 -10.17 4.40 -18.07
C LEU A 113 -10.40 5.42 -16.95
N TRP A 114 -11.07 6.55 -17.23
CA TRP A 114 -11.23 7.68 -16.31
C TRP A 114 -11.75 7.25 -14.93
N VAL A 115 -12.70 6.31 -14.87
CA VAL A 115 -13.29 5.83 -13.61
C VAL A 115 -12.25 5.18 -12.70
N PHE A 116 -11.29 4.45 -13.28
CA PHE A 116 -10.19 3.86 -12.53
C PHE A 116 -9.22 4.92 -12.01
N TYR A 117 -9.02 6.01 -12.74
CA TYR A 117 -8.19 7.12 -12.25
C TYR A 117 -8.84 7.87 -11.10
N VAL A 118 -10.16 8.05 -11.11
CA VAL A 118 -10.90 8.64 -9.98
C VAL A 118 -10.84 7.72 -8.75
N MET A 119 -11.06 6.41 -8.93
CA MET A 119 -10.92 5.43 -7.84
C MET A 119 -9.50 5.41 -7.27
N ARG A 120 -8.47 5.47 -8.13
CA ARG A 120 -7.06 5.62 -7.72
C ARG A 120 -6.83 6.91 -6.95
N PHE A 121 -7.43 8.02 -7.36
CA PHE A 121 -7.29 9.28 -6.65
C PHE A 121 -7.90 9.19 -5.24
N GLY A 122 -9.11 8.64 -5.13
CA GLY A 122 -9.77 8.42 -3.83
C GLY A 122 -8.96 7.50 -2.91
N SER A 123 -8.36 6.44 -3.44
CA SER A 123 -7.47 5.57 -2.67
C SER A 123 -6.18 6.29 -2.24
N GLY A 124 -5.64 7.16 -3.09
CA GLY A 124 -4.53 8.05 -2.77
C GLY A 124 -4.83 8.98 -1.60
N VAL A 125 -6.03 9.55 -1.53
CA VAL A 125 -6.47 10.36 -0.38
C VAL A 125 -6.44 9.55 0.91
N ALA A 126 -6.93 8.30 0.90
CA ALA A 126 -6.87 7.43 2.07
C ALA A 126 -5.42 7.15 2.51
N VAL A 127 -4.52 6.88 1.57
CA VAL A 127 -3.09 6.69 1.86
C VAL A 127 -2.47 7.93 2.48
N VAL A 128 -2.73 9.12 1.92
CA VAL A 128 -2.21 10.40 2.45
C VAL A 128 -2.71 10.66 3.86
N LEU A 129 -4.00 10.45 4.12
CA LEU A 129 -4.57 10.57 5.47
C LEU A 129 -3.92 9.58 6.44
N GLY A 130 -3.64 8.35 5.99
CA GLY A 130 -2.90 7.36 6.76
C GLY A 130 -1.48 7.80 7.10
N VAL A 131 -0.75 8.40 6.15
CA VAL A 131 0.60 8.95 6.39
C VAL A 131 0.55 10.10 7.41
N LEU A 132 -0.39 11.03 7.26
CA LEU A 132 -0.56 12.13 8.21
C LEU A 132 -0.89 11.62 9.61
N LEU A 133 -1.74 10.59 9.72
CA LEU A 133 -2.06 9.95 10.99
C LEU A 133 -0.84 9.25 11.61
N PHE A 134 -0.01 8.58 10.81
CA PHE A 134 1.23 7.96 11.27
C PHE A 134 2.21 9.01 11.80
N LEU A 135 2.45 10.08 11.04
CA LEU A 135 3.31 11.19 11.45
C LEU A 135 2.81 11.81 12.76
N TYR A 136 1.50 12.02 12.87
CA TYR A 136 0.88 12.50 14.10
C TYR A 136 1.13 11.54 15.28
N ALA A 137 0.93 10.23 15.08
CA ALA A 137 1.13 9.22 16.11
C ALA A 137 2.58 9.19 16.63
N ILE A 138 3.56 9.38 15.75
CA ILE A 138 4.99 9.35 16.10
C ILE A 138 5.46 10.68 16.71
N LEU A 139 4.98 11.82 16.21
CA LEU A 139 5.47 13.14 16.62
C LEU A 139 4.78 13.69 17.88
N ALA A 140 3.51 13.36 18.10
CA ALA A 140 2.70 13.90 19.19
C ALA A 140 2.25 12.80 20.18
N PRO A 141 3.09 12.43 21.18
CA PRO A 141 2.74 11.45 22.21
C PRO A 141 1.53 11.95 23.00
N ARG A 142 0.49 11.12 23.09
CA ARG A 142 -0.70 11.39 23.91
C ARG A 142 -1.00 10.19 24.80
N ARG A 143 -1.95 10.40 25.72
CA ARG A 143 -2.50 9.32 26.54
C ARG A 143 -3.14 8.29 25.60
N GLU A 144 -2.82 7.02 25.82
CA GLU A 144 -3.34 5.93 25.00
C GLU A 144 -4.87 5.92 24.98
N ILE A 145 -5.43 5.60 23.81
CA ILE A 145 -6.89 5.48 23.62
C ILE A 145 -7.43 4.32 24.47
N ILE A 146 -6.66 3.22 24.53
CA ILE A 146 -6.99 2.06 25.34
C ILE A 146 -5.95 1.96 26.46
N ALA A 147 -6.39 2.04 27.71
CA ALA A 147 -5.51 1.79 28.84
C ALA A 147 -5.02 0.33 28.77
N ALA A 148 -3.70 0.13 28.90
CA ALA A 148 -3.15 -1.21 28.99
C ALA A 148 -3.79 -1.93 30.20
N GLY A 149 -4.61 -2.95 29.92
CA GLY A 149 -5.12 -3.84 30.95
C GLY A 149 -3.94 -4.48 31.67
N SER A 150 -4.03 -4.59 32.99
CA SER A 150 -2.99 -5.16 33.84
C SER A 150 -2.84 -6.68 33.62
N SER A 151 -2.29 -7.12 32.49
CA SER A 151 -1.90 -8.52 32.30
C SER A 151 -0.40 -8.65 32.52
N ARG A 152 0.00 -8.66 33.80
CA ARG A 152 1.20 -9.39 34.23
C ARG A 152 0.88 -10.87 34.09
N GLN A 153 1.16 -11.46 32.95
CA GLN A 153 1.34 -12.90 32.86
C GLN A 153 2.65 -13.15 32.12
N PRO A 154 3.70 -13.66 32.79
CA PRO A 154 4.88 -14.13 32.09
C PRO A 154 4.45 -15.33 31.24
N ALA A 155 4.66 -15.24 29.93
CA ALA A 155 4.52 -16.38 29.04
C ALA A 155 5.73 -17.30 29.29
N GLU A 156 5.48 -18.36 30.04
CA GLU A 156 6.22 -19.62 29.97
C GLU A 156 5.80 -20.43 28.74
#